data_AF-A0A498I616-F1
#
_entry.id   AF-A0A498I616-F1
#
_cell.length_a   1.000
_cell.length_b   1.000
_cell.length_c   1.000
_cell.angle_alpha   90.00
_cell.angle_beta   90.00
_cell.angle_gamma   90.00
#
_symmetry.space_group_name_H-M   'P 1'
#
loop_
_entity.id
_entity.type
_entity.pdbx_description
1 polymer ?
#
loop_
_entity_poly.entity_id
_entity_poly.type
_entity_poly.pdbx_seq_one_letter_code
_entity_poly.pdbx_strand_id
1 'polypeptide(L)'
;MSNAPWYLKIIRRNLKHQRKWKSDPNYTKSWLNSTRREHVKRNDQISDGVMISQDSYIHSSKLCRAIMHTTKLCMERPRKKEARWANMHIAPDEKIESYELDYDGKRDRWNGFDASTYAREISEDNEDDDVLKVDEAKVDESKQMDFVKVKKRVCMMLNCNLVLAQNNGSSPF
;
A
#
# COMPACT_ATOMS: atom_id res chain seq x y z
N MET A 1 -26.25 19.18 30.17
CA MET A 1 -27.26 19.85 31.02
C MET A 1 -28.51 18.98 31.13
N SER A 2 -29.05 18.76 32.34
CA SER A 2 -30.11 17.75 32.60
C SER A 2 -31.54 18.27 32.41
N ASN A 3 -31.78 19.57 32.53
CA ASN A 3 -33.10 20.16 32.28
C ASN A 3 -33.34 20.30 30.78
N ALA A 4 -34.50 19.82 30.32
CA ALA A 4 -34.94 20.00 28.94
C ALA A 4 -35.47 21.44 28.76
N PRO A 5 -35.12 22.13 27.65
CA PRO A 5 -35.67 23.43 27.32
C PRO A 5 -37.21 23.40 27.18
N TRP A 6 -37.88 24.51 27.53
CA TRP A 6 -39.34 24.62 27.60
C TRP A 6 -40.10 24.26 26.32
N TYR A 7 -39.46 24.41 25.16
CA TYR A 7 -40.03 24.07 23.85
C TYR A 7 -40.05 22.57 23.55
N LEU A 8 -39.26 21.76 24.27
CA LEU A 8 -39.31 20.31 24.22
C LEU A 8 -40.26 19.84 25.33
N LYS A 9 -41.54 19.66 24.97
CA LYS A 9 -42.65 19.24 25.85
C LYS A 9 -42.44 17.83 26.42
N ILE A 10 -41.46 17.69 27.30
CA ILE A 10 -41.04 16.42 27.88
C ILE A 10 -41.55 16.36 29.32
N ILE A 11 -42.45 15.41 29.58
CA ILE A 11 -43.14 15.24 30.88
C ILE A 11 -42.25 14.54 31.92
N ARG A 12 -41.27 13.74 31.47
CA ARG A 12 -40.39 12.94 32.34
C ARG A 12 -38.93 13.35 32.20
N ARG A 13 -38.19 13.47 33.32
CA ARG A 13 -36.73 13.70 33.31
C ARG A 13 -36.04 12.66 32.42
N ASN A 14 -35.50 13.10 31.29
CA ASN A 14 -34.72 12.28 30.37
C ASN A 14 -33.66 13.14 29.69
N LEU A 15 -32.65 12.49 29.09
CA LEU A 15 -31.52 13.14 28.43
C LEU A 15 -31.62 13.09 26.90
N LYS A 16 -32.82 12.87 26.35
CA LYS A 16 -33.01 12.75 24.90
C LYS A 16 -32.72 14.07 24.17
N HIS A 17 -32.95 15.20 24.84
CA HIS A 17 -32.68 16.54 24.31
C HIS A 17 -31.19 16.86 24.15
N GLN A 18 -30.29 16.08 24.76
CA GLN A 18 -28.84 16.23 24.54
C GLN A 18 -28.36 15.44 23.33
N ARG A 19 -29.14 14.47 22.83
CA ARG A 19 -28.76 13.72 21.62
C ARG A 19 -28.90 14.65 20.41
N LYS A 20 -27.96 14.53 19.47
CA LYS A 20 -27.97 15.29 18.23
C LYS A 20 -29.26 14.98 17.46
N TRP A 21 -30.18 15.94 17.45
CA TRP A 21 -31.51 15.82 16.86
C TRP A 21 -31.51 15.84 15.33
N LYS A 22 -30.45 16.39 14.73
CA LYS A 22 -30.11 16.26 13.31
C LYS A 22 -28.91 15.33 13.20
N SER A 23 -29.13 14.02 13.16
CA SER A 23 -28.10 13.13 12.62
C SER A 23 -27.94 13.50 11.16
N ASP A 24 -26.79 14.07 10.78
CA ASP A 24 -26.56 14.40 9.39
C ASP A 24 -26.73 13.12 8.57
N PRO A 25 -27.63 13.09 7.56
CA PRO A 25 -27.83 11.91 6.71
C PRO A 25 -26.52 11.45 6.05
N ASN A 26 -25.55 12.35 5.96
CA ASN A 26 -24.24 12.13 5.39
C ASN A 26 -23.28 11.38 6.35
N TYR A 27 -23.48 11.44 7.67
CA TYR A 27 -22.56 10.88 8.66
C TYR A 27 -22.45 9.34 8.58
N THR A 28 -23.52 8.64 8.19
CA THR A 28 -23.57 7.18 8.19
C THR A 28 -23.22 6.54 6.85
N LYS A 29 -23.49 7.21 5.72
CA LYS A 29 -23.10 6.70 4.38
C LYS A 29 -21.67 7.06 4.01
N SER A 30 -21.18 8.23 4.44
CA SER A 30 -19.81 8.69 4.18
C SER A 30 -18.77 7.78 4.83
N TRP A 31 -18.93 7.34 6.10
CA TRP A 31 -17.86 6.60 6.77
C TRP A 31 -17.53 5.22 6.14
N LEU A 32 -18.54 4.49 5.65
CA LEU A 32 -18.37 3.19 4.98
C LEU A 32 -17.94 3.29 3.51
N ASN A 33 -18.17 4.46 2.88
CA ASN A 33 -17.85 4.70 1.47
C ASN A 33 -16.57 5.54 1.31
N SER A 34 -16.21 6.37 2.30
CA SER A 34 -14.99 7.17 2.38
C SER A 34 -13.72 6.31 2.25
N THR A 35 -13.74 5.13 2.88
CA THR A 35 -12.68 4.11 2.77
C THR A 35 -12.85 3.18 1.58
N ARG A 36 -14.00 3.22 0.91
CA ARG A 36 -14.30 2.38 -0.25
C ARG A 36 -13.65 3.00 -1.46
N ARG A 37 -12.66 2.27 -1.99
CA ARG A 37 -11.90 2.43 -3.25
C ARG A 37 -12.69 2.91 -4.48
N GLU A 38 -14.01 3.04 -4.43
CA GLU A 38 -14.85 3.45 -5.54
C GLU A 38 -14.63 4.92 -5.94
N HIS A 39 -14.26 5.81 -5.02
CA HIS A 39 -14.29 7.26 -5.31
C HIS A 39 -12.97 7.85 -5.85
N VAL A 40 -11.87 7.10 -5.80
CA VAL A 40 -10.56 7.50 -6.34
C VAL A 40 -10.08 6.46 -7.33
N LYS A 41 -10.96 6.09 -8.26
CA LYS A 41 -10.58 5.27 -9.41
C LYS A 41 -9.78 6.14 -10.38
N ARG A 42 -8.48 6.24 -10.14
CA ARG A 42 -7.56 6.85 -11.10
C ARG A 42 -7.58 6.00 -12.36
N ASN A 43 -7.88 6.63 -13.48
CA ASN A 43 -7.89 6.01 -14.82
C ASN A 43 -8.98 4.97 -15.05
N ASP A 44 -10.11 5.01 -14.32
CA ASP A 44 -11.27 4.21 -14.72
C ASP A 44 -11.82 4.78 -16.02
N GLN A 45 -11.64 3.99 -17.07
CA GLN A 45 -12.11 4.26 -18.42
C GLN A 45 -13.49 3.64 -18.57
N ILE A 46 -14.41 4.37 -19.18
CA ILE A 46 -15.69 3.78 -19.58
C ILE A 46 -15.36 2.79 -20.73
N SER A 47 -15.32 1.49 -20.42
CA SER A 47 -15.02 0.42 -21.37
C SER A 47 -16.20 0.06 -22.26
N ASP A 48 -17.05 1.03 -22.57
CA ASP A 48 -18.22 0.80 -23.41
C ASP A 48 -17.92 1.41 -24.77
N GLY A 49 -17.70 0.53 -25.74
CA GLY A 49 -17.51 0.83 -27.15
C GLY A 49 -18.77 1.40 -27.81
N VAL A 50 -19.39 2.40 -27.19
CA VAL A 50 -20.41 3.21 -27.82
C VAL A 50 -19.67 4.05 -28.86
N MET A 51 -19.81 3.65 -30.12
CA MET A 51 -19.46 4.46 -31.28
C MET A 51 -20.33 5.72 -31.21
N ILE A 52 -19.87 6.75 -30.51
CA ILE A 52 -20.61 7.99 -30.39
C ILE A 52 -20.70 8.57 -31.80
N SER A 53 -21.93 8.83 -32.24
CA SER A 53 -22.25 9.30 -33.61
C SER A 53 -21.40 10.50 -34.00
N GLN A 54 -21.15 10.71 -35.30
CA GLN A 54 -20.28 11.77 -35.81
C GLN A 54 -20.61 13.19 -35.27
N ASP A 55 -21.85 13.42 -34.81
CA ASP A 55 -22.33 14.70 -34.31
C ASP A 55 -21.86 15.04 -32.89
N SER A 56 -21.52 14.04 -32.06
CA SER A 56 -20.92 14.25 -30.72
C SER A 56 -19.50 14.81 -30.79
N TYR A 57 -18.89 14.76 -31.98
CA TYR A 57 -17.51 15.16 -32.21
C TYR A 57 -17.25 16.65 -32.00
N ILE A 58 -18.28 17.50 -32.08
CA ILE A 58 -18.15 18.97 -31.99
C ILE A 58 -17.58 19.41 -30.64
N HIS A 59 -17.95 18.72 -29.56
CA HIS A 59 -17.52 19.04 -28.19
C HIS A 59 -16.37 18.16 -27.71
N SER A 60 -15.92 17.20 -28.53
CA SER A 60 -14.79 16.33 -28.22
C SER A 60 -13.45 17.06 -28.31
N SER A 61 -12.48 16.59 -27.53
CA SER A 61 -11.10 17.02 -27.65
C SER A 61 -10.61 16.63 -29.06
N LYS A 62 -10.18 17.62 -29.85
CA LYS A 62 -9.71 17.34 -31.21
C LYS A 62 -8.47 16.45 -31.21
N LEU A 63 -7.66 16.57 -30.16
CA LEU A 63 -6.38 15.89 -30.02
C LEU A 63 -6.53 14.40 -29.73
N CYS A 64 -7.31 13.98 -28.73
CA CYS A 64 -7.46 12.57 -28.33
C CYS A 64 -8.85 12.00 -28.54
N ARG A 65 -9.83 12.83 -28.92
CA ARG A 65 -11.23 12.48 -29.21
C ARG A 65 -12.05 12.03 -27.99
N ALA A 66 -11.52 12.19 -26.78
CA ALA A 66 -12.30 12.06 -25.55
C ALA A 66 -13.28 13.24 -25.40
N ILE A 67 -14.48 13.00 -24.86
CA ILE A 67 -15.53 14.01 -24.70
C ILE A 67 -15.41 14.77 -23.38
N MET A 68 -14.71 14.19 -22.41
CA MET A 68 -14.68 14.68 -21.03
C MET A 68 -13.85 15.95 -20.82
N HIS A 69 -13.03 16.35 -21.81
CA HIS A 69 -12.19 17.52 -21.72
C HIS A 69 -12.00 18.23 -23.07
N THR A 70 -11.61 19.51 -23.02
CA THR A 70 -11.29 20.30 -24.23
C THR A 70 -9.85 20.08 -24.68
N THR A 71 -9.50 20.49 -25.91
CA THR A 71 -8.13 20.33 -26.46
C THR A 71 -7.03 20.94 -25.61
N LYS A 72 -7.32 22.03 -24.88
CA LYS A 72 -6.33 22.73 -24.05
C LYS A 72 -6.01 21.98 -22.75
N LEU A 73 -6.98 21.22 -22.24
CA LEU A 73 -6.86 20.43 -21.01
C LEU A 73 -6.54 18.96 -21.29
N CYS A 74 -6.20 18.64 -22.54
CA CYS A 74 -5.88 17.28 -22.94
C CYS A 74 -4.55 16.84 -22.31
N MET A 75 -4.57 15.69 -21.64
CA MET A 75 -3.36 15.10 -21.03
C MET A 75 -2.45 14.42 -22.07
N GLU A 76 -2.98 14.13 -23.26
CA GLU A 76 -2.22 13.55 -24.35
C GLU A 76 -1.26 14.57 -24.98
N ARG A 77 -0.13 14.07 -25.48
CA ARG A 77 0.86 14.92 -26.15
C ARG A 77 0.25 15.59 -27.39
N PRO A 78 0.40 16.91 -27.59
CA PRO A 78 -0.10 17.59 -28.77
C PRO A 78 0.49 17.00 -30.06
N ARG A 79 -0.38 16.63 -30.99
CA ARG A 79 -0.06 15.98 -32.26
C ARG A 79 -0.12 16.98 -33.41
N LYS A 80 0.67 16.73 -34.45
CA LYS A 80 0.61 17.50 -35.70
C LYS A 80 -0.64 17.20 -36.52
N LYS A 81 -1.07 15.94 -36.53
CA LYS A 81 -2.36 15.50 -37.08
C LYS A 81 -3.24 15.06 -35.91
N GLU A 82 -4.32 15.79 -35.70
CA GLU A 82 -5.24 15.56 -34.58
C GLU A 82 -6.07 14.27 -34.79
N ALA A 83 -6.55 13.66 -33.69
CA ALA A 83 -7.46 12.50 -33.75
C ALA A 83 -8.67 12.75 -34.65
N ARG A 84 -9.13 14.01 -34.68
CA ARG A 84 -10.25 14.49 -35.49
C ARG A 84 -10.25 13.97 -36.92
N TRP A 85 -9.11 14.12 -37.56
CA TRP A 85 -8.97 13.86 -38.99
C TRP A 85 -8.26 12.53 -39.25
N ALA A 86 -7.48 12.04 -38.29
CA ALA A 86 -6.74 10.79 -38.43
C ALA A 86 -7.55 9.54 -38.01
N ASN A 87 -8.58 9.67 -37.18
CA ASN A 87 -9.40 8.58 -36.61
C ASN A 87 -8.58 7.40 -36.03
N MET A 88 -7.36 7.66 -35.60
CA MET A 88 -6.40 6.69 -35.06
C MET A 88 -5.94 7.14 -33.68
N HIS A 89 -5.70 6.18 -32.78
CA HIS A 89 -5.32 6.40 -31.39
C HIS A 89 -6.34 7.34 -30.70
N ILE A 90 -7.55 6.82 -30.51
CA ILE A 90 -8.63 7.46 -29.77
C ILE A 90 -8.47 7.08 -28.31
N ALA A 91 -8.39 8.07 -27.44
CA ALA A 91 -8.37 7.82 -26.01
C ALA A 91 -9.78 7.41 -25.54
N PRO A 92 -9.89 6.45 -24.62
CA PRO A 92 -11.16 6.12 -23.99
C PRO A 92 -11.66 7.30 -23.13
N ASP A 93 -12.97 7.36 -22.91
CA ASP A 93 -13.58 8.42 -22.11
C ASP A 93 -13.35 8.20 -20.61
N GLU A 94 -13.04 9.29 -19.91
CA GLU A 94 -12.85 9.33 -18.46
C GLU A 94 -14.19 9.30 -17.72
N LYS A 95 -14.24 8.64 -16.55
CA LYS A 95 -15.45 8.67 -15.72
C LYS A 95 -15.44 9.90 -14.79
N ILE A 96 -16.37 10.82 -15.00
CA ILE A 96 -16.54 11.98 -14.12
C ILE A 96 -17.51 11.62 -12.99
N GLU A 97 -16.99 11.49 -11.77
CA GLU A 97 -17.80 11.32 -10.55
C GLU A 97 -17.67 12.55 -9.64
N SER A 98 -18.79 13.02 -9.11
CA SER A 98 -18.81 14.06 -8.07
C SER A 98 -19.13 13.43 -6.73
N TYR A 99 -18.28 13.63 -5.72
CA TYR A 99 -18.48 13.10 -4.37
C TYR A 99 -18.32 14.21 -3.32
N GLU A 100 -19.16 14.17 -2.29
CA GLU A 100 -19.10 15.07 -1.14
C GLU A 100 -18.38 14.43 0.05
N LEU A 101 -17.07 14.71 0.17
CA LEU A 101 -16.24 14.31 1.32
C LEU A 101 -16.29 15.36 2.44
N ASP A 102 -16.15 14.89 3.68
CA ASP A 102 -15.89 15.70 4.87
C ASP A 102 -14.51 16.39 4.81
N TYR A 103 -14.24 17.31 5.74
CA TYR A 103 -12.96 18.05 5.80
C TYR A 103 -11.74 17.11 5.90
N ASP A 104 -11.85 16.07 6.73
CA ASP A 104 -10.80 15.07 6.96
C ASP A 104 -10.69 14.14 5.76
N GLY A 105 -11.82 13.65 5.24
CA GLY A 105 -11.88 12.82 4.05
C GLY A 105 -11.23 13.46 2.82
N LYS A 106 -11.34 14.78 2.59
CA LYS A 106 -10.64 15.46 1.48
C LYS A 106 -9.13 15.55 1.64
N ARG A 107 -8.62 15.46 2.88
CA ARG A 107 -7.19 15.60 3.21
C ARG A 107 -6.53 14.30 3.61
N ASP A 108 -7.29 13.22 3.68
CA ASP A 108 -6.75 11.92 4.02
C ASP A 108 -5.68 11.52 3.01
N ARG A 109 -4.46 11.40 3.50
CA ARG A 109 -3.28 11.02 2.73
C ARG A 109 -3.43 9.62 2.15
N TRP A 110 -4.22 8.76 2.79
CA TRP A 110 -4.42 7.37 2.41
C TRP A 110 -5.61 7.16 1.47
N ASN A 111 -6.20 8.24 0.95
CA ASN A 111 -7.23 8.14 -0.08
C ASN A 111 -6.74 7.39 -1.32
N GLY A 112 -7.46 6.33 -1.69
CA GLY A 112 -7.11 5.48 -2.83
C GLY A 112 -5.95 4.52 -2.57
N PHE A 113 -5.58 4.28 -1.30
CA PHE A 113 -4.65 3.22 -0.94
C PHE A 113 -5.26 1.84 -1.25
N ASP A 114 -4.50 1.00 -1.96
CA ASP A 114 -4.91 -0.36 -2.23
C ASP A 114 -4.28 -1.32 -1.22
N ALA A 115 -5.10 -1.95 -0.37
CA ALA A 115 -4.59 -2.94 0.60
C ALA A 115 -3.83 -4.11 -0.06
N SER A 116 -3.98 -4.37 -1.37
CA SER A 116 -3.17 -5.37 -2.06
C SER A 116 -1.68 -4.96 -2.17
N THR A 117 -1.37 -3.66 -2.24
CA THR A 117 0.01 -3.19 -2.33
C THR A 117 0.78 -3.43 -1.03
N TYR A 118 0.07 -3.50 0.10
CA TYR A 118 0.66 -3.86 1.39
C TYR A 118 1.19 -5.30 1.41
N ALA A 119 0.59 -6.21 0.61
CA ALA A 119 1.10 -7.57 0.49
C ALA A 119 2.52 -7.62 -0.09
N ARG A 120 2.91 -6.66 -0.94
CA ARG A 120 4.28 -6.54 -1.45
C ARG A 120 5.27 -6.13 -0.36
N GLU A 121 4.86 -5.22 0.53
CA GLU A 121 5.69 -4.82 1.67
C GLU A 121 5.90 -6.01 2.61
N ILE A 122 4.84 -6.77 2.89
CA ILE A 122 4.95 -8.02 3.67
C ILE A 122 5.91 -9.01 3.00
N SER A 123 5.88 -9.18 1.67
CA SER A 123 6.80 -10.09 1.01
C SER A 123 8.27 -9.64 1.12
N GLU A 124 8.52 -8.33 0.99
CA GLU A 124 9.87 -7.76 1.15
C GLU A 124 10.40 -7.99 2.58
N ASP A 125 9.57 -7.73 3.60
CA ASP A 125 9.94 -7.97 4.99
C ASP A 125 10.25 -9.47 5.28
N ASN A 126 9.49 -10.40 4.68
CA ASN A 126 9.75 -11.83 4.86
C ASN A 126 11.06 -12.29 4.19
N GLU A 127 11.41 -11.71 3.04
CA GLU A 127 12.69 -12.00 2.37
C GLU A 127 13.88 -11.54 3.23
N ASP A 128 13.78 -10.34 3.81
CA ASP A 128 14.80 -9.80 4.72
C ASP A 128 14.95 -10.66 5.99
N ASP A 129 13.83 -11.10 6.58
CA ASP A 129 13.84 -12.02 7.72
C ASP A 129 14.51 -13.37 7.40
N ASP A 130 14.29 -13.90 6.20
CA ASP A 130 14.92 -15.15 5.77
C ASP A 130 16.42 -14.98 5.51
N VAL A 131 16.86 -13.84 4.99
CA VAL A 131 18.29 -13.50 4.86
C VAL A 131 18.96 -13.43 6.23
N LEU A 132 18.32 -12.76 7.20
CA LEU A 132 18.85 -12.65 8.56
C LEU A 132 19.03 -14.02 9.23
N LYS A 133 18.04 -14.92 9.10
CA LYS A 133 18.14 -16.30 9.62
C LYS A 133 19.28 -17.09 8.97
N VAL A 134 19.47 -16.92 7.66
CA VAL A 134 20.56 -17.60 6.93
C VAL A 134 21.92 -17.11 7.41
N ASP A 135 22.07 -15.82 7.69
CA ASP A 135 23.33 -15.27 8.19
C ASP A 135 23.62 -15.67 9.64
N GLU A 136 22.60 -15.74 10.50
CA GLU A 136 22.72 -16.31 11.85
C GLU A 136 23.15 -17.78 11.81
N ALA A 137 22.55 -18.59 10.94
CA ALA A 137 22.92 -19.99 10.77
C ALA A 137 24.38 -20.18 10.31
N LYS A 138 24.86 -19.37 9.36
CA LYS A 138 26.27 -19.39 8.92
C LYS A 138 27.23 -19.02 10.05
N VAL A 139 26.84 -18.03 10.88
CA VAL A 139 27.64 -17.62 12.04
C VAL A 139 27.75 -18.76 13.06
N ASP A 140 26.67 -19.48 13.33
CA ASP A 140 26.69 -20.61 14.26
C ASP A 140 27.46 -21.83 13.73
N GLU A 141 27.38 -22.10 12.42
CA GLU A 141 28.24 -23.11 11.77
C GLU A 141 29.72 -22.76 11.89
N SER A 142 30.10 -21.48 11.66
CA SER A 142 31.49 -21.03 11.78
C SER A 142 32.02 -21.19 13.22
N LYS A 143 31.21 -20.84 14.23
CA LYS A 143 31.55 -21.06 15.65
C LYS A 143 31.74 -22.54 15.95
N GLN A 144 30.85 -23.42 15.50
CA GLN A 144 30.99 -24.87 15.71
C GLN A 144 32.28 -25.40 15.10
N MET A 145 32.62 -24.97 13.88
CA MET A 145 33.86 -25.36 13.20
C MET A 145 35.10 -24.91 13.98
N ASP A 146 35.08 -23.70 14.56
CA ASP A 146 36.16 -23.19 15.40
C ASP A 146 36.30 -23.98 16.71
N PHE A 147 35.19 -24.32 17.39
CA PHE A 147 35.22 -25.19 18.57
C PHE A 147 35.79 -26.57 18.25
N VAL A 148 35.42 -27.17 17.11
CA VAL A 148 35.96 -28.46 16.64
C VAL A 148 37.47 -28.35 16.37
N LYS A 149 37.92 -27.27 15.74
CA LYS A 149 39.34 -27.03 15.45
C LYS A 149 40.17 -26.81 16.72
N VAL A 150 39.64 -26.08 17.71
CA VAL A 150 40.26 -25.91 19.03
C VAL A 150 40.36 -27.25 19.75
N LYS A 151 39.27 -28.04 19.80
CA LYS A 151 39.28 -29.36 20.43
C LYS A 151 40.30 -30.30 19.80
N LYS A 152 40.44 -30.29 18.47
CA LYS A 152 41.46 -31.07 17.74
C LYS A 152 42.89 -30.62 18.09
N ARG A 153 43.15 -29.32 18.17
CA ARG A 153 44.46 -28.77 18.59
C ARG A 153 44.82 -29.15 20.02
N VAL A 154 43.87 -29.05 20.96
CA VAL A 154 44.08 -29.44 22.37
C VAL A 154 44.38 -30.94 22.47
N CYS A 155 43.63 -31.79 21.76
CA CYS A 155 43.89 -33.23 21.72
C CYS A 155 45.28 -33.55 21.15
N MET A 156 45.69 -32.85 20.08
CA MET A 156 47.01 -33.02 19.49
C MET A 156 48.14 -32.57 20.43
N MET A 157 47.96 -31.47 21.17
CA MET A 157 48.92 -30.99 22.17
C MET A 157 49.04 -31.94 23.37
N LEU A 158 47.92 -32.49 23.86
CA LEU A 158 47.93 -33.47 24.94
C LEU A 158 48.62 -34.78 24.50
N ASN A 159 48.38 -35.22 23.26
CA ASN A 159 49.07 -36.38 22.70
C ASN A 159 50.57 -36.11 22.48
N CYS A 160 50.98 -34.91 22.04
CA CYS A 160 52.40 -34.53 21.96
C CYS A 160 53.08 -34.51 23.34
N ASN A 161 52.39 -34.00 24.38
CA ASN A 161 52.93 -34.00 25.75
C ASN A 161 53.06 -35.43 26.31
N LEU A 162 52.13 -36.33 25.97
CA LEU A 162 52.23 -37.75 26.35
C LEU A 162 53.44 -38.43 25.69
N VAL A 163 53.69 -38.16 24.41
CA VAL A 163 54.83 -38.71 23.65
C VAL A 163 56.16 -38.11 24.14
N LEU A 164 56.21 -36.82 24.48
CA LEU A 164 57.41 -36.19 25.06
C LEU A 164 57.72 -36.70 26.46
N ALA A 165 56.72 -37.00 27.28
CA ALA A 165 56.90 -37.60 28.61
C ALA A 165 57.47 -39.03 28.53
N GLN A 166 57.15 -39.78 27.48
CA GLN A 166 57.69 -41.12 27.25
C GLN A 166 59.14 -41.10 26.72
N ASN A 167 59.54 -40.05 26.00
CA ASN A 167 60.89 -39.92 25.43
C ASN A 167 61.92 -39.28 26.37
N ASN A 168 61.49 -38.58 27.42
CA ASN A 168 62.38 -37.98 28.43
C ASN A 168 62.75 -38.93 29.59
N GLY A 169 62.28 -40.19 29.56
CA GLY A 169 62.52 -41.21 30.59
C GLY A 169 63.68 -42.17 30.31
N SER A 170 64.49 -41.93 29.27
CA SER A 170 65.61 -42.81 28.90
C SER A 170 66.91 -42.02 28.72
N SER A 171 67.63 -41.78 29.81
CA SER A 171 69.09 -41.62 29.78
C SER A 171 69.72 -42.92 30.31
N PRO A 172 70.44 -43.70 29.48
CA PRO A 172 71.25 -44.79 30.00
C PRO A 172 72.60 -44.23 30.40
N PHE A 173 72.96 -44.35 31.68
CA PHE A 173 74.30 -44.67 32.22
C PHE A 173 74.32 -44.47 33.73
#